data_AF-A0A365PQN3-F1
#
_entry.id   AF-A0A365PQN3-F1
#
_cell.length_a   1.000
_cell.length_b   1.000
_cell.length_c   1.000
_cell.angle_alpha   90.00
_cell.angle_beta   90.00
_cell.angle_gamma   90.00
#
_symmetry.space_group_name_H-M   'P 1'
#
loop_
_entity.id
_entity.type
_entity.pdbx_description
1 polymer ?
#
loop_
_entity_poly.entity_id
_entity_poly.type
_entity_poly.pdbx_seq_one_letter_code
_entity_poly.pdbx_strand_id
1 'polypeptide(L)'
;MRERSLDVILDRYRPIWQRISLFLMATVLLLFACANQALAHAVAEGDKGYIQEISGVNLIPFMYLGAKHMATGYDHILFLLGVIFFLYRMKHIALYVTLFAIGHSTTMLLGVYFNVGINSYIIDAIIGLSVVYKALDNIGAFQRWLGFQPNTKVATVVFGLFHGFGLSTKIIEYNISPDGLIPNLLAFNVGVEIGQLLALGSILIAMSYWRRTASFWRHAYTANVAMMCAGFILIGYQLTGYFVS
;
A
#
# COMPACT_ATOMS: atom_id res chain seq x y z
N MET A 1 34.39 -21.77 -30.12
CA MET A 1 35.03 -21.60 -28.80
C MET A 1 34.41 -20.51 -27.90
N ARG A 2 33.34 -19.81 -28.31
CA ARG A 2 32.74 -18.68 -27.57
C ARG A 2 31.46 -19.03 -26.77
N GLU A 3 30.91 -20.24 -26.93
CA GLU A 3 29.70 -20.70 -26.21
C GLU A 3 30.01 -21.29 -24.82
N ARG A 4 31.15 -22.00 -24.68
CA ARG A 4 31.59 -22.60 -23.39
C ARG A 4 31.78 -21.59 -22.26
N SER A 5 31.95 -20.30 -22.56
CA SER A 5 32.13 -19.26 -21.55
C SER A 5 30.82 -18.78 -20.91
N LEU A 6 29.69 -18.86 -21.63
CA LEU A 6 28.39 -18.43 -21.09
C LEU A 6 27.81 -19.49 -20.16
N ASP A 7 27.90 -20.77 -20.52
CA ASP A 7 27.38 -21.87 -19.69
C ASP A 7 28.10 -21.97 -18.34
N VAL A 8 29.42 -21.73 -18.32
CA VAL A 8 30.23 -21.71 -17.09
C VAL A 8 29.87 -20.53 -16.17
N ILE A 9 29.50 -19.39 -16.76
CA ILE A 9 29.00 -18.22 -16.00
C ILE A 9 27.60 -18.52 -15.46
N LEU A 10 26.71 -19.08 -16.29
CA LEU A 10 25.33 -19.41 -15.89
C LEU A 10 25.30 -20.48 -14.79
N ASP A 11 26.13 -21.52 -14.87
CA ASP A 11 26.23 -22.57 -13.83
C ASP A 11 26.80 -22.04 -12.52
N ARG A 12 27.68 -21.03 -12.56
CA ARG A 12 28.22 -20.38 -11.34
C ARG A 12 27.13 -19.63 -10.55
N TYR A 13 26.12 -19.09 -11.22
CA TYR A 13 25.01 -18.36 -10.57
C TYR A 13 23.74 -19.20 -10.40
N ARG A 14 23.63 -20.36 -11.06
CA ARG A 14 22.48 -21.28 -10.99
C ARG A 14 22.00 -21.62 -9.58
N PRO A 15 22.86 -21.91 -8.57
CA PRO A 15 22.38 -22.19 -7.21
C PRO A 15 21.86 -20.94 -6.48
N ILE A 16 22.31 -19.74 -6.86
CA ILE A 16 21.80 -18.47 -6.33
C ILE A 16 20.43 -18.19 -6.92
N TRP A 17 20.26 -18.36 -8.24
CA TRP A 17 18.97 -18.23 -8.92
C TRP A 17 17.94 -19.21 -8.37
N GLN A 18 18.30 -20.48 -8.18
CA GLN A 18 17.40 -21.48 -7.61
C GLN A 18 16.97 -21.14 -6.18
N ARG A 19 17.88 -20.66 -5.32
CA ARG A 19 17.54 -20.24 -3.95
C ARG A 19 16.64 -19.00 -3.94
N ILE A 20 16.87 -18.05 -4.85
CA ILE A 20 16.02 -16.86 -5.02
C ILE A 20 14.64 -17.25 -5.53
N SER A 21 14.56 -18.14 -6.53
CA SER A 21 13.30 -18.66 -7.06
C SER A 21 12.52 -19.43 -5.99
N LEU A 22 13.20 -20.24 -5.18
CA LEU A 22 12.58 -20.98 -4.08
C LEU A 22 12.10 -20.05 -2.96
N PHE A 23 12.86 -19.01 -2.62
CA PHE A 23 12.44 -18.03 -1.62
C PHE A 23 11.29 -17.14 -2.12
N LEU A 24 11.33 -16.70 -3.38
CA LEU A 24 10.22 -15.97 -4.01
C LEU A 24 8.97 -16.84 -4.08
N MET A 25 9.12 -18.11 -4.48
CA MET A 25 8.01 -19.06 -4.51
C MET A 25 7.48 -19.33 -3.11
N ALA A 26 8.34 -19.49 -2.10
CA ALA A 26 7.92 -19.65 -0.71
C ALA A 26 7.23 -18.40 -0.18
N THR A 27 7.68 -17.20 -0.54
CA THR A 27 7.07 -15.92 -0.14
C THR A 27 5.73 -15.73 -0.83
N VAL A 28 5.64 -16.01 -2.13
CA VAL A 28 4.38 -16.00 -2.89
C VAL A 28 3.40 -17.02 -2.33
N LEU A 29 3.86 -18.24 -2.03
CA LEU A 29 3.04 -19.29 -1.42
C LEU A 29 2.61 -18.93 0.00
N LEU A 30 3.45 -18.29 0.80
CA LEU A 30 3.06 -17.76 2.12
C LEU A 30 2.04 -16.64 1.99
N LEU A 31 2.22 -15.72 1.03
CA LEU A 31 1.27 -14.64 0.76
C LEU A 31 -0.08 -15.21 0.29
N PHE A 32 -0.08 -16.24 -0.55
CA PHE A 32 -1.28 -16.97 -0.94
C PHE A 32 -1.92 -17.76 0.21
N ALA A 33 -1.11 -18.38 1.08
CA ALA A 33 -1.60 -19.14 2.24
C ALA A 33 -2.16 -18.22 3.35
N CYS A 34 -1.66 -16.99 3.46
CA CYS A 34 -2.17 -15.95 4.34
C CYS A 34 -3.30 -15.11 3.71
N ALA A 35 -3.62 -15.32 2.42
CA ALA A 35 -4.64 -14.55 1.70
C ALA A 35 -6.09 -14.94 2.05
N ASN A 36 -6.31 -15.84 3.00
CA ASN A 36 -7.64 -16.37 3.29
C ASN A 36 -8.67 -15.33 3.79
N GLN A 37 -8.25 -14.10 4.11
CA GLN A 37 -9.13 -12.95 4.34
C GLN A 37 -8.46 -11.64 3.93
N ALA A 38 -7.96 -11.55 2.70
CA ALA A 38 -7.38 -10.31 2.16
C ALA A 38 -8.45 -9.26 1.80
N LEU A 39 -9.16 -8.75 2.80
CA LEU A 39 -9.94 -7.53 2.68
C LEU A 39 -9.00 -6.34 2.83
N ALA A 40 -8.21 -6.05 1.79
CA ALA A 40 -7.23 -4.96 1.80
C ALA A 40 -7.86 -3.59 2.08
N HIS A 41 -9.18 -3.44 1.92
CA HIS A 41 -9.92 -2.19 2.04
C HIS A 41 -11.26 -2.30 2.78
N ALA A 42 -11.62 -3.47 3.31
CA ALA A 42 -12.79 -3.52 4.17
C ALA A 42 -12.39 -3.28 5.62
N VAL A 43 -13.15 -2.42 6.28
CA VAL A 43 -13.33 -2.53 7.72
C VAL A 43 -13.75 -3.99 7.98
N ALA A 44 -13.02 -4.71 8.83
CA ALA A 44 -13.17 -6.16 8.99
C ALA A 44 -14.67 -6.51 9.11
N GLU A 45 -15.15 -7.61 8.52
CA GLU A 45 -16.60 -7.88 8.42
C GLU A 45 -17.34 -7.75 9.77
N GLY A 46 -16.67 -8.04 10.90
CA GLY A 46 -17.22 -7.84 12.26
C GLY A 46 -17.41 -6.38 12.70
N ASP A 47 -16.63 -5.45 12.16
CA ASP A 47 -16.74 -4.00 12.45
C ASP A 47 -17.82 -3.33 11.57
N LYS A 48 -18.23 -3.95 10.45
CA LYS A 48 -19.27 -3.42 9.55
C LYS A 48 -20.63 -3.31 10.24
N GLY A 49 -21.04 -4.35 10.99
CA GLY A 49 -22.28 -4.33 11.76
C GLY A 49 -22.27 -3.25 12.85
N TYR A 50 -21.14 -3.09 13.54
CA TYR A 50 -20.96 -2.03 14.54
C TYR A 50 -21.16 -0.62 13.94
N ILE A 51 -20.62 -0.35 12.75
CA ILE A 51 -20.73 0.96 12.09
C ILE A 51 -22.16 1.24 11.60
N GLN A 52 -22.89 0.22 11.16
CA GLN A 52 -24.26 0.36 10.67
C GLN A 52 -25.26 0.64 11.80
N GLU A 53 -24.97 0.18 13.01
CA GLU A 53 -25.84 0.37 14.18
C GLU A 53 -25.55 1.67 14.96
N ILE A 54 -24.44 2.35 14.68
CA ILE A 54 -24.05 3.58 15.38
C ILE A 54 -24.69 4.82 14.75
N SER A 55 -25.42 5.57 15.56
CA SER A 55 -25.91 6.92 15.24
C SER A 55 -25.28 7.98 16.15
N GLY A 56 -25.14 9.20 15.63
CA GLY A 56 -24.63 10.34 16.37
C GLY A 56 -23.10 10.43 16.41
N VAL A 57 -22.59 11.38 17.19
CA VAL A 57 -21.15 11.71 17.25
C VAL A 57 -20.41 10.72 18.15
N ASN A 58 -19.56 9.88 17.54
CA ASN A 58 -18.81 8.80 18.16
C ASN A 58 -17.32 8.88 17.78
N LEU A 59 -16.61 9.85 18.36
CA LEU A 59 -15.25 10.18 17.94
C LEU A 59 -14.23 9.07 18.23
N ILE A 60 -14.25 8.49 19.44
CA ILE A 60 -13.26 7.48 19.85
C ILE A 60 -13.36 6.20 19.01
N PRO A 61 -14.57 5.61 18.80
CA PRO A 61 -14.69 4.43 17.97
C PRO A 61 -14.24 4.64 16.53
N PHE A 62 -14.60 5.77 15.91
CA PHE A 62 -14.18 6.07 14.54
C PHE A 62 -12.67 6.34 14.44
N MET A 63 -12.08 7.01 15.43
CA MET A 63 -10.62 7.18 15.49
C MET A 63 -9.89 5.84 15.64
N TYR A 64 -10.38 4.93 16.50
CA TYR A 64 -9.82 3.58 16.59
C TYR A 64 -9.97 2.84 15.25
N LEU A 65 -11.13 2.95 14.62
CA LEU A 65 -11.40 2.32 13.34
C LEU A 65 -10.47 2.82 12.23
N GLY A 66 -10.21 4.13 12.17
CA GLY A 66 -9.24 4.70 11.24
C GLY A 66 -7.82 4.20 11.48
N ALA A 67 -7.40 4.11 12.75
CA ALA A 67 -6.10 3.56 13.11
C ALA A 67 -5.98 2.07 12.74
N LYS A 68 -7.04 1.29 12.99
CA LYS A 68 -7.13 -0.13 12.63
C LYS A 68 -7.07 -0.30 11.12
N HIS A 69 -7.86 0.45 10.35
CA HIS A 69 -7.86 0.45 8.89
C HIS A 69 -6.46 0.67 8.32
N MET A 70 -5.75 1.69 8.81
CA MET A 70 -4.38 1.97 8.38
C MET A 70 -3.40 0.83 8.75
N ALA A 71 -3.57 0.22 9.92
CA ALA A 71 -2.71 -0.87 10.40
C ALA A 71 -2.99 -2.22 9.72
N THR A 72 -4.22 -2.46 9.22
CA THR A 72 -4.60 -3.70 8.54
C THR A 72 -4.57 -3.59 7.01
N GLY A 73 -4.54 -2.37 6.46
CA GLY A 73 -4.42 -2.11 5.03
C GLY A 73 -3.04 -2.50 4.49
N TYR A 74 -2.95 -3.68 3.87
CA TYR A 74 -1.69 -4.18 3.31
C TYR A 74 -1.10 -3.26 2.25
N ASP A 75 -1.94 -2.61 1.46
CA ASP A 75 -1.56 -1.66 0.42
C ASP A 75 -0.86 -0.42 1.01
N HIS A 76 -1.36 0.11 2.13
CA HIS A 76 -0.78 1.24 2.84
C HIS A 76 0.58 0.88 3.44
N ILE A 77 0.70 -0.32 4.03
CA ILE A 77 1.97 -0.82 4.58
C ILE A 77 2.98 -1.05 3.46
N LEU A 78 2.58 -1.67 2.34
CA LEU A 78 3.44 -1.88 1.17
C LEU A 78 3.90 -0.55 0.56
N PHE A 79 2.99 0.43 0.47
CA PHE A 79 3.34 1.77 0.02
C PHE A 79 4.36 2.44 0.95
N LEU A 80 4.13 2.42 2.27
CA LEU A 80 5.07 2.95 3.26
C LEU A 80 6.43 2.26 3.20
N LEU A 81 6.46 0.92 3.08
CA LEU A 81 7.68 0.17 2.88
C LEU A 81 8.43 0.67 1.64
N GLY A 82 7.73 0.82 0.52
CA GLY A 82 8.29 1.38 -0.71
C GLY A 82 8.87 2.78 -0.51
N VAL A 83 8.16 3.69 0.16
CA VAL A 83 8.64 5.05 0.47
C VAL A 83 9.90 5.04 1.34
N ILE A 84 9.94 4.18 2.37
CA ILE A 84 11.03 4.12 3.35
C ILE A 84 12.29 3.46 2.76
N PHE A 85 12.15 2.50 1.85
CA PHE A 85 13.29 1.80 1.25
C PHE A 85 14.35 2.75 0.67
N PHE A 86 13.90 3.81 0.01
CA PHE A 86 14.77 4.74 -0.72
C PHE A 86 15.06 6.05 0.02
N LEU A 87 14.20 6.46 0.95
CA LEU A 87 14.39 7.70 1.68
C LEU A 87 15.26 7.48 2.93
N TYR A 88 16.44 8.09 2.95
CA TYR A 88 17.37 8.05 4.09
C TYR A 88 17.17 9.22 5.07
N ARG A 89 16.49 10.29 4.64
CA ARG A 89 16.34 11.51 5.43
C ARG A 89 14.91 11.63 5.95
N MET A 90 14.77 11.66 7.27
CA MET A 90 13.49 11.81 7.98
C MET A 90 12.64 12.98 7.46
N LYS A 91 13.26 14.11 7.10
CA LYS A 91 12.57 15.27 6.51
C LYS A 91 11.84 14.94 5.20
N HIS A 92 12.43 14.11 4.35
CA HIS A 92 11.78 13.70 3.11
C HIS A 92 10.66 12.71 3.40
N ILE A 93 10.87 11.76 4.30
CA ILE A 93 9.84 10.79 4.68
C ILE A 93 8.60 11.51 5.22
N ALA A 94 8.77 12.44 6.16
CA ALA A 94 7.69 13.26 6.70
C ALA A 94 6.96 14.03 5.60
N LEU A 95 7.68 14.65 4.66
CA LEU A 95 7.08 15.38 3.54
C LEU A 95 6.19 14.49 2.66
N TYR A 96 6.63 13.28 2.33
CA TYR A 96 5.85 12.37 1.49
C TYR A 96 4.61 11.85 2.22
N VAL A 97 4.76 11.53 3.50
CA VAL A 97 3.65 11.12 4.38
C VAL A 97 2.61 12.23 4.48
N THR A 98 3.04 13.49 4.66
CA THR A 98 2.13 14.64 4.66
C THR A 98 1.45 14.86 3.31
N LEU A 99 2.19 14.78 2.19
CA LEU A 99 1.60 14.93 0.85
C LEU A 99 0.54 13.87 0.56
N PHE A 100 0.82 12.62 0.95
CA PHE A 100 -0.12 11.51 0.83
C PHE A 100 -1.36 11.77 1.70
N ALA A 101 -1.17 12.13 2.97
CA ALA A 101 -2.26 12.42 3.90
C ALA A 101 -3.17 13.56 3.42
N ILE A 102 -2.58 14.62 2.85
CA ILE A 102 -3.35 15.73 2.25
C ILE A 102 -4.23 15.23 1.10
N GLY A 103 -3.65 14.48 0.15
CA GLY A 103 -4.41 13.91 -0.97
C GLY A 103 -5.53 12.99 -0.47
N HIS A 104 -5.18 12.05 0.40
CA HIS A 104 -6.08 11.06 0.99
C HIS A 104 -7.27 11.72 1.69
N SER A 105 -7.01 12.60 2.65
CA SER A 105 -8.05 13.28 3.43
C SER A 105 -8.99 14.09 2.53
N THR A 106 -8.44 14.75 1.50
CA THR A 106 -9.21 15.60 0.58
C THR A 106 -10.25 14.78 -0.18
N THR A 107 -9.84 13.72 -0.88
CA THR A 107 -10.78 12.89 -1.65
C THR A 107 -11.69 12.04 -0.78
N MET A 108 -11.24 11.64 0.41
CA MET A 108 -12.09 10.91 1.35
C MET A 108 -13.28 11.78 1.78
N LEU A 109 -13.00 13.00 2.28
CA LEU A 109 -14.03 13.91 2.76
C LEU A 109 -14.93 14.38 1.63
N LEU A 110 -14.37 14.78 0.48
CA LEU A 110 -15.16 15.25 -0.66
C LEU A 110 -15.99 14.12 -1.27
N GLY A 111 -15.43 12.92 -1.41
CA GLY A 111 -16.12 11.75 -1.94
C GLY A 111 -17.36 11.41 -1.11
N VAL A 112 -17.22 11.34 0.22
CA VAL A 112 -18.37 11.08 1.10
C VAL A 112 -19.35 12.26 1.11
N TYR A 113 -18.87 13.50 1.25
CA TYR A 113 -19.73 14.68 1.34
C TYR A 113 -20.58 14.91 0.10
N PHE A 114 -20.01 14.72 -1.10
CA PHE A 114 -20.73 14.85 -2.37
C PHE A 114 -21.36 13.55 -2.87
N ASN A 115 -21.24 12.46 -2.10
CA ASN A 115 -21.71 11.14 -2.47
C ASN A 115 -21.20 10.67 -3.85
N VAL A 116 -19.90 10.89 -4.09
CA VAL A 116 -19.21 10.50 -5.33
C VAL A 116 -18.39 9.25 -5.01
N GLY A 117 -18.77 8.12 -5.59
CA GLY A 117 -18.05 6.85 -5.51
C GLY A 117 -17.90 6.21 -6.89
N ILE A 118 -16.96 5.26 -7.02
CA ILE A 118 -16.86 4.39 -8.19
C ILE A 118 -16.99 2.93 -7.78
N ASN A 119 -16.79 1.99 -8.69
CA ASN A 119 -16.71 0.59 -8.30
C ASN A 119 -15.45 0.34 -7.43
N SER A 120 -15.64 -0.23 -6.24
CA SER A 120 -14.55 -0.45 -5.29
C SER A 120 -13.46 -1.41 -5.78
N TYR A 121 -13.78 -2.38 -6.63
CA TYR A 121 -12.75 -3.23 -7.25
C TYR A 121 -11.85 -2.42 -8.21
N ILE A 122 -12.42 -1.48 -8.97
CA ILE A 122 -11.64 -0.66 -9.92
C ILE A 122 -10.69 0.27 -9.18
N ILE A 123 -11.17 0.96 -8.15
CA ILE A 123 -10.31 1.88 -7.38
C ILE A 123 -9.23 1.12 -6.61
N ASP A 124 -9.54 -0.05 -6.03
CA ASP A 124 -8.56 -0.88 -5.34
C ASP A 124 -7.49 -1.43 -6.31
N ALA A 125 -7.85 -1.71 -7.57
CA ALA A 125 -6.88 -2.05 -8.61
C ALA A 125 -5.95 -0.88 -8.94
N ILE A 126 -6.47 0.35 -9.02
CA ILE A 126 -5.66 1.57 -9.22
C ILE A 126 -4.72 1.80 -8.03
N ILE A 127 -5.18 1.53 -6.81
CA ILE A 127 -4.37 1.55 -5.59
C ILE A 127 -3.25 0.51 -5.67
N GLY A 128 -3.54 -0.72 -6.10
CA GLY A 128 -2.50 -1.73 -6.36
C GLY A 128 -1.44 -1.29 -7.38
N LEU A 129 -1.85 -0.51 -8.39
CA LEU A 129 -0.93 0.09 -9.37
C LEU A 129 0.01 1.13 -8.76
N SER A 130 -0.41 1.83 -7.70
CA SER A 130 0.47 2.76 -6.96
C SER A 130 1.66 2.04 -6.33
N VAL A 131 1.44 0.82 -5.82
CA VAL A 131 2.49 -0.05 -5.23
C VAL A 131 3.48 -0.49 -6.32
N VAL A 132 2.98 -0.92 -7.47
CA VAL A 132 3.81 -1.28 -8.64
C VAL A 132 4.63 -0.08 -9.10
N TYR A 133 4.00 1.08 -9.26
CA TYR A 133 4.69 2.31 -9.61
C TYR A 133 5.82 2.61 -8.62
N LYS A 134 5.55 2.50 -7.31
CA LYS A 134 6.55 2.85 -6.30
C LYS A 134 7.72 1.86 -6.29
N ALA A 135 7.47 0.59 -6.58
CA ALA A 135 8.54 -0.40 -6.76
C ALA A 135 9.44 -0.08 -7.95
N LEU A 136 8.83 0.31 -9.08
CA LEU A 136 9.54 0.72 -10.30
C LEU A 136 10.37 1.99 -10.08
N ASP A 137 9.80 2.97 -9.38
CA ASP A 137 10.47 4.20 -8.96
C ASP A 137 11.73 3.90 -8.15
N ASN A 138 11.62 3.01 -7.16
CA ASN A 138 12.71 2.65 -6.26
C ASN A 138 13.89 1.93 -6.95
N ILE A 139 13.64 1.16 -8.01
CA ILE A 139 14.68 0.47 -8.79
C ILE A 139 15.23 1.32 -9.95
N GLY A 140 14.74 2.55 -10.11
CA GLY A 140 15.18 3.47 -11.17
C GLY A 140 14.71 3.08 -12.57
N ALA A 141 13.59 2.33 -12.68
CA ALA A 141 13.07 1.87 -13.95
C ALA A 141 12.68 3.02 -14.88
N PHE A 142 12.04 4.07 -14.35
CA PHE A 142 11.57 5.21 -15.15
C PHE A 142 12.73 5.97 -15.80
N GLN A 143 13.80 6.27 -15.07
CA GLN A 143 14.99 6.91 -15.64
C GLN A 143 15.59 6.08 -16.79
N ARG A 144 15.54 4.73 -16.70
CA ARG A 144 16.09 3.85 -17.73
C ARG A 144 15.16 3.66 -18.94
N TRP A 145 13.85 3.66 -18.74
CA TRP A 145 12.87 3.46 -19.81
C TRP A 145 12.49 4.76 -20.52
N LEU A 146 12.34 5.84 -19.77
CA LEU A 146 11.83 7.13 -20.26
C LEU A 146 12.92 8.19 -20.42
N GLY A 147 14.12 7.97 -19.87
CA GLY A 147 15.21 8.95 -19.86
C GLY A 147 15.06 10.08 -18.84
N PHE A 148 13.96 10.10 -18.06
CA PHE A 148 13.72 11.05 -16.98
C PHE A 148 12.96 10.39 -15.82
N GLN A 149 13.06 10.99 -14.62
CA GLN A 149 12.32 10.57 -13.44
C GLN A 149 11.06 11.42 -13.29
N PRO A 150 9.85 10.82 -13.25
CA PRO A 150 8.63 11.56 -12.93
C PRO A 150 8.69 12.19 -11.54
N ASN A 151 7.95 13.28 -11.33
CA ASN A 151 7.95 13.98 -10.05
C ASN A 151 7.26 13.13 -8.96
N THR A 152 8.08 12.54 -8.09
CA THR A 152 7.66 11.65 -7.01
C THR A 152 6.75 12.32 -5.99
N LYS A 153 6.85 13.64 -5.78
CA LYS A 153 5.95 14.39 -4.89
C LYS A 153 4.54 14.45 -5.47
N VAL A 154 4.43 14.75 -6.77
CA VAL A 154 3.14 14.78 -7.48
C VAL A 154 2.52 13.39 -7.49
N ALA A 155 3.30 12.36 -7.81
CA ALA A 155 2.83 10.98 -7.75
C ALA A 155 2.28 10.62 -6.36
N THR A 156 2.96 11.03 -5.28
CA THR A 156 2.51 10.76 -3.91
C THR A 156 1.18 11.43 -3.57
N VAL A 157 0.96 12.67 -4.02
CA VAL A 157 -0.35 13.34 -3.86
C VAL A 157 -1.41 12.58 -4.64
N VAL A 158 -1.13 12.21 -5.89
CA VAL A 158 -2.06 11.44 -6.74
C VAL A 158 -2.43 10.09 -6.13
N PHE A 159 -1.46 9.39 -5.55
CA PHE A 159 -1.74 8.14 -4.82
C PHE A 159 -2.59 8.40 -3.58
N GLY A 160 -2.30 9.45 -2.82
CA GLY A 160 -3.16 9.90 -1.74
C GLY A 160 -4.61 10.08 -2.21
N LEU A 161 -4.82 10.81 -3.31
CA LEU A 161 -6.14 11.03 -3.90
C LEU A 161 -6.87 9.71 -4.22
N PHE A 162 -6.21 8.76 -4.88
CA PHE A 162 -6.85 7.48 -5.19
C PHE A 162 -7.16 6.65 -3.94
N HIS A 163 -6.26 6.62 -2.95
CA HIS A 163 -6.48 5.89 -1.69
C HIS A 163 -7.64 6.49 -0.90
N GLY A 164 -7.69 7.83 -0.78
CA GLY A 164 -8.79 8.51 -0.07
C GLY A 164 -10.13 8.30 -0.77
N PHE A 165 -10.12 8.30 -2.11
CA PHE A 165 -11.30 8.02 -2.89
C PHE A 165 -11.79 6.56 -2.76
N GLY A 166 -10.87 5.59 -2.69
CA GLY A 166 -11.19 4.19 -2.41
C GLY A 166 -11.91 4.01 -1.08
N LEU A 167 -11.40 4.65 -0.03
CA LEU A 167 -12.04 4.65 1.28
C LEU A 167 -13.43 5.34 1.25
N SER A 168 -13.57 6.49 0.57
CA SER A 168 -14.89 7.15 0.44
C SER A 168 -15.93 6.27 -0.24
N THR A 169 -15.53 5.56 -1.28
CA THR A 169 -16.39 4.61 -2.00
C THR A 169 -16.92 3.53 -1.06
N LYS A 170 -16.05 2.94 -0.24
CA LYS A 170 -16.44 1.93 0.76
C LYS A 170 -17.36 2.48 1.83
N ILE A 171 -17.08 3.68 2.34
CA ILE A 171 -17.93 4.34 3.34
C ILE A 171 -19.34 4.55 2.80
N ILE A 172 -19.47 4.98 1.54
CA ILE A 172 -20.77 5.11 0.86
C ILE A 172 -21.44 3.74 0.72
N GLU A 173 -20.71 2.69 0.31
CA GLU A 173 -21.22 1.31 0.21
C GLU A 173 -21.70 0.75 1.57
N TYR A 174 -21.13 1.21 2.69
CA TYR A 174 -21.52 0.77 4.03
C TYR A 174 -22.80 1.40 4.57
N ASN A 175 -23.31 2.44 3.91
CA ASN A 175 -24.56 3.11 4.24
C ASN A 175 -24.59 3.58 5.71
N ILE A 176 -23.50 4.23 6.15
CA ILE A 176 -23.34 4.76 7.51
C ILE A 176 -24.42 5.81 7.79
N SER A 177 -24.90 5.87 9.04
CA SER A 177 -25.83 6.91 9.47
C SER A 177 -25.32 8.32 9.13
N PRO A 178 -26.15 9.20 8.52
CA PRO A 178 -25.78 10.60 8.28
C PRO A 178 -25.67 11.40 9.58
N ASP A 179 -26.29 10.93 10.67
CA ASP A 179 -26.22 11.57 11.98
C ASP A 179 -24.82 11.40 12.60
N GLY A 180 -24.11 12.52 12.78
CA GLY A 180 -22.73 12.54 13.28
C GLY A 180 -21.65 12.18 12.24
N LEU A 181 -22.03 12.00 10.96
CA LEU A 181 -21.13 11.53 9.91
C LEU A 181 -19.84 12.36 9.79
N ILE A 182 -19.95 13.69 9.63
CA ILE A 182 -18.78 14.55 9.41
C ILE A 182 -17.80 14.53 10.60
N PRO A 183 -18.24 14.73 11.87
CA PRO A 183 -17.36 14.57 13.03
C PRO A 183 -16.70 13.19 13.12
N ASN A 184 -17.45 12.13 12.80
CA ASN A 184 -16.96 10.76 12.83
C ASN A 184 -15.90 10.51 11.74
N LEU A 185 -16.08 11.05 10.53
CA LEU A 185 -15.09 10.98 9.45
C LEU A 185 -13.81 11.76 9.78
N LEU A 186 -13.93 12.92 10.41
CA LEU A 186 -12.77 13.67 10.88
C LEU A 186 -12.00 12.88 11.95
N ALA A 187 -12.71 12.27 12.90
CA ALA A 187 -12.09 11.40 13.90
C ALA A 187 -11.44 10.16 13.26
N PHE A 188 -12.08 9.56 12.26
CA PHE A 188 -11.51 8.47 11.47
C PHE A 188 -10.20 8.90 10.80
N ASN A 189 -10.16 10.07 10.17
CA ASN A 189 -8.94 10.57 9.52
C ASN A 189 -7.80 10.80 10.52
N VAL A 190 -8.10 11.34 11.70
CA VAL A 190 -7.12 11.44 12.81
C VAL A 190 -6.61 10.06 13.19
N GLY A 191 -7.49 9.06 13.25
CA GLY A 191 -7.13 7.66 13.45
C GLY A 191 -6.15 7.14 12.40
N VAL A 192 -6.45 7.37 11.12
CA VAL A 192 -5.58 6.99 9.99
C VAL A 192 -4.20 7.64 10.11
N GLU A 193 -4.14 8.94 10.42
CA GLU A 193 -2.88 9.65 10.61
C GLU A 193 -2.06 9.07 11.78
N ILE A 194 -2.70 8.74 12.91
CA ILE A 194 -2.05 8.08 14.05
C ILE A 194 -1.51 6.71 13.64
N GLY A 195 -2.34 5.89 12.99
CA GLY A 195 -1.93 4.57 12.48
C GLY A 195 -0.75 4.67 11.51
N GLN A 196 -0.76 5.68 10.64
CA GLN A 196 0.30 5.92 9.67
C GLN A 196 1.62 6.31 10.34
N LEU A 197 1.58 7.19 11.34
CA LEU A 197 2.77 7.58 12.10
C LEU A 197 3.36 6.41 12.90
N LEU A 198 2.51 5.56 13.49
CA LEU A 198 2.94 4.36 14.20
C LEU A 198 3.57 3.33 13.26
N ALA A 199 2.90 3.01 12.15
CA ALA A 199 3.42 2.09 11.14
C ALA A 199 4.76 2.59 10.56
N LEU A 200 4.83 3.89 10.23
CA LEU A 200 6.04 4.56 9.78
C LEU A 200 7.18 4.41 10.80
N GLY A 201 6.91 4.72 12.08
CA GLY A 201 7.89 4.61 13.15
C GLY A 201 8.43 3.18 13.28
N SER A 202 7.54 2.18 13.30
CA SER A 202 7.92 0.77 13.39
C SER A 202 8.74 0.30 12.20
N ILE A 203 8.33 0.64 10.97
CA ILE A 203 9.07 0.27 9.76
C ILE A 203 10.44 0.96 9.75
N LEU A 204 10.53 2.23 10.14
CA LEU A 204 11.81 2.95 10.21
C LEU A 204 12.78 2.34 11.20
N ILE A 205 12.30 1.94 12.38
CA ILE A 205 13.11 1.26 13.38
C ILE A 205 13.66 -0.05 12.79
N ALA A 206 12.78 -0.90 12.24
CA ALA A 206 13.16 -2.17 11.63
C ALA A 206 14.18 -1.99 10.48
N MET A 207 13.90 -1.06 9.57
CA MET A 207 14.78 -0.73 8.44
C MET A 207 16.12 -0.16 8.89
N SER A 208 16.16 0.63 9.97
CA SER A 208 17.40 1.19 10.52
C SER A 208 18.32 0.12 11.06
N TYR A 209 17.78 -0.93 11.69
CA TYR A 209 18.56 -2.10 12.09
C TYR A 209 19.03 -2.91 10.88
N TRP A 210 18.14 -3.16 9.91
CA TRP A 210 18.48 -3.96 8.73
C TRP A 210 19.55 -3.31 7.83
N ARG A 211 19.51 -1.98 7.70
CA ARG A 211 20.52 -1.19 6.96
C ARG A 211 21.94 -1.35 7.49
N ARG A 212 22.15 -1.79 8.73
CA ARG A 212 23.47 -2.05 9.30
C ARG A 212 24.11 -3.35 8.81
N THR A 213 23.36 -4.19 8.09
CA THR A 213 23.87 -5.47 7.58
C THR A 213 24.49 -5.30 6.19
N ALA A 214 25.61 -6.00 5.92
CA ALA A 214 26.27 -6.00 4.60
C ALA A 214 25.38 -6.54 3.46
N SER A 215 24.28 -7.19 3.82
CA SER A 215 23.34 -7.81 2.88
C SER A 215 22.23 -6.87 2.40
N PHE A 216 22.12 -5.66 2.96
CA PHE A 216 21.04 -4.72 2.69
C PHE A 216 20.87 -4.42 1.19
N TRP A 217 21.96 -4.10 0.48
CA TRP A 217 21.89 -3.75 -0.93
C TRP A 217 21.43 -4.90 -1.84
N ARG A 218 21.81 -6.15 -1.52
CA ARG A 218 21.36 -7.33 -2.27
C ARG A 218 19.88 -7.62 -2.05
N HIS A 219 19.40 -7.43 -0.83
CA HIS A 219 18.00 -7.67 -0.49
C HIS A 219 17.08 -6.52 -0.88
N ALA A 220 17.58 -5.28 -0.96
CA ALA A 220 16.76 -4.12 -1.33
C ALA A 220 16.17 -4.26 -2.74
N TYR A 221 16.95 -4.74 -3.71
CA TYR A 221 16.43 -5.04 -5.05
C TYR A 221 15.35 -6.13 -4.99
N THR A 222 15.64 -7.23 -4.31
CA THR A 222 14.72 -8.38 -4.17
C THR A 222 13.41 -7.97 -3.48
N ALA A 223 13.47 -7.11 -2.47
CA ALA A 223 12.30 -6.59 -1.77
C ALA A 223 11.43 -5.71 -2.67
N ASN A 224 12.01 -4.85 -3.51
CA ASN A 224 11.24 -4.06 -4.47
C ASN A 224 10.61 -4.94 -5.55
N VAL A 225 11.28 -6.00 -6.00
CA VAL A 225 10.69 -6.98 -6.92
C VAL A 225 9.51 -7.71 -6.24
N ALA A 226 9.66 -8.14 -5.00
CA ALA A 226 8.57 -8.78 -4.24
C ALA A 226 7.38 -7.82 -4.04
N MET A 227 7.63 -6.56 -3.70
CA MET A 227 6.62 -5.51 -3.58
C MET A 227 5.89 -5.27 -4.90
N MET A 228 6.61 -5.25 -6.02
CA MET A 228 6.03 -5.13 -7.36
C MET A 228 5.13 -6.33 -7.69
N CYS A 229 5.59 -7.55 -7.41
CA CYS A 229 4.79 -8.76 -7.61
C CYS A 229 3.52 -8.73 -6.75
N ALA A 230 3.62 -8.32 -5.48
CA ALA A 230 2.46 -8.16 -4.61
C ALA A 230 1.46 -7.15 -5.17
N GLY A 231 1.93 -6.00 -5.69
CA GLY A 231 1.10 -5.02 -6.37
C GLY A 231 0.35 -5.59 -7.58
N PHE A 232 1.02 -6.36 -8.45
CA PHE A 232 0.36 -7.03 -9.57
C PHE A 232 -0.65 -8.09 -9.14
N ILE A 233 -0.36 -8.86 -8.08
CA ILE A 233 -1.30 -9.83 -7.51
C ILE A 233 -2.55 -9.12 -7.00
N LEU A 234 -2.39 -8.00 -6.28
CA LEU A 234 -3.52 -7.19 -5.80
C LEU A 234 -4.37 -6.66 -6.95
N ILE A 235 -3.75 -6.12 -8.01
CA ILE A 235 -4.47 -5.68 -9.22
C ILE A 235 -5.27 -6.84 -9.82
N GLY A 236 -4.63 -8.00 -10.02
CA GLY A 236 -5.28 -9.17 -10.62
C GLY A 236 -6.44 -9.67 -9.78
N TYR A 237 -6.28 -9.71 -8.45
CA TYR A 237 -7.33 -10.09 -7.51
C TYR A 237 -8.55 -9.17 -7.63
N GLN A 238 -8.32 -7.85 -7.63
CA GLN A 238 -9.40 -6.87 -7.69
C GLN A 238 -10.11 -6.87 -9.05
N LEU A 239 -9.36 -6.93 -10.16
CA LEU A 239 -9.96 -7.02 -11.49
C LEU A 239 -10.76 -8.32 -11.68
N THR A 240 -10.26 -9.45 -11.14
CA THR A 240 -11.02 -10.71 -11.16
C THR A 240 -12.30 -10.57 -10.36
N GLY A 241 -12.24 -9.97 -9.16
CA GLY A 241 -13.42 -9.64 -8.36
C GLY A 241 -14.44 -8.83 -9.14
N TYR A 242 -14.01 -7.80 -9.87
CA TYR A 242 -14.87 -6.96 -10.71
C TYR A 242 -15.62 -7.74 -11.81
N PHE A 243 -14.96 -8.68 -12.48
CA PHE A 243 -15.57 -9.44 -13.58
C PHE A 243 -16.48 -10.57 -13.12
N VAL A 244 -16.34 -11.02 -11.86
CA VAL A 244 -17.08 -12.16 -11.30
C VAL A 244 -18.23 -11.72 -10.37
N SER A 245 -18.20 -10.47 -9.88
CA SER A 245 -19.26 -9.85 -9.06
C SER A 245 -20.44 -9.34 -9.90
#